data_AF-A0A7S3I2W8-F1
#
_entry.id   AF-A0A7S3I2W8-F1
#
_cell.length_a   1.000
_cell.length_b   1.000
_cell.length_c   1.000
_cell.angle_alpha   90.00
_cell.angle_beta   90.00
_cell.angle_gamma   90.00
#
_symmetry.space_group_name_H-M   'P 1'
#
loop_
_entity.id
_entity.type
_entity.pdbx_description
1 polymer ?
#
loop_
_entity_poly.entity_id
_entity_poly.type
_entity_poly.pdbx_seq_one_letter_code
_entity_poly.pdbx_strand_id
1 'polypeptide(L)'
;MVPTGVKNAHPVVQRFVVGANDEPNGHGTICVKWDELDKALEGLEDRIEAQKLRAFLRMSNIYVGDAISNLLMIEAVLRDTDQSIDTFSDMYQEYPNKMYKAVVASRTSFKTTWDEATLTQPIGLQ
;
A
#
# COMPACT_ATOMS: atom_id res chain seq x y z
N MET A 1 -9.18 -3.50 -6.84
CA MET A 1 -8.85 -4.40 -5.71
C MET A 1 -8.23 -5.66 -6.25
N VAL A 2 -7.35 -6.29 -5.47
CA VAL A 2 -6.67 -7.55 -5.80
C VAL A 2 -6.92 -8.53 -4.65
N PRO A 3 -6.84 -9.86 -4.88
CA PRO A 3 -6.87 -10.82 -3.78
C PRO A 3 -5.75 -10.56 -2.78
N THR A 4 -6.00 -10.92 -1.53
CA THR A 4 -5.07 -10.72 -0.40
C THR A 4 -3.72 -11.38 -0.67
N GLY A 5 -2.65 -10.70 -0.27
CA GLY A 5 -1.27 -11.15 -0.35
C GLY A 5 -0.45 -10.35 -1.36
N VAL A 6 0.79 -10.02 -0.94
CA VAL A 6 1.80 -9.28 -1.73
C VAL A 6 1.98 -9.84 -3.14
N LYS A 7 1.92 -11.16 -3.31
CA LYS A 7 2.05 -11.81 -4.63
C LYS A 7 1.02 -11.33 -5.66
N ASN A 8 -0.13 -10.85 -5.21
CA ASN A 8 -1.20 -10.34 -6.06
C ASN A 8 -1.12 -8.82 -6.24
N ALA A 9 -0.72 -8.09 -5.18
CA ALA A 9 -0.60 -6.63 -5.20
C ALA A 9 0.67 -6.14 -5.92
N HIS A 10 1.82 -6.78 -5.69
CA HIS A 10 3.12 -6.37 -6.22
C HIS A 10 3.14 -6.27 -7.77
N PRO A 11 2.62 -7.26 -8.52
CA PRO A 11 2.57 -7.17 -9.99
C PRO A 11 1.66 -6.05 -10.52
N VAL A 12 0.71 -5.56 -9.72
CA VAL A 12 -0.16 -4.44 -10.09
C VAL A 12 0.54 -3.11 -9.84
N VAL A 13 1.19 -2.92 -8.68
CA VAL A 13 1.90 -1.67 -8.39
C VAL A 13 3.08 -1.42 -9.32
N GLN A 14 3.75 -2.47 -9.80
CA GLN A 14 4.83 -2.37 -10.78
C GLN A 14 4.40 -1.84 -12.15
N ARG A 15 3.09 -1.72 -12.42
CA ARG A 15 2.59 -1.13 -13.68
C ARG A 15 2.72 0.39 -13.71
N PHE A 16 2.81 1.02 -12.54
CA PHE A 16 2.92 2.47 -12.38
C PHE A 16 4.38 2.92 -12.28
N VAL A 17 4.65 4.19 -12.60
CA VAL A 17 5.99 4.81 -12.39
C VAL A 17 6.32 4.82 -10.90
N VAL A 18 5.36 5.23 -10.08
CA VAL A 18 5.36 5.11 -8.62
C VAL A 18 4.07 4.39 -8.24
N GLY A 19 4.19 3.21 -7.67
CA GLY A 19 3.06 2.39 -7.24
C GLY A 19 3.20 2.01 -5.78
N ALA A 20 2.15 2.24 -4.99
CA ALA A 20 2.11 1.87 -3.58
C ALA A 20 1.03 0.80 -3.35
N ASN A 21 1.33 -0.18 -2.50
CA ASN A 21 0.34 -1.09 -1.94
C ASN A 21 0.51 -1.16 -0.44
N ASP A 22 -0.61 -1.26 0.27
CA ASP A 22 -0.66 -1.55 1.69
C ASP A 22 -1.86 -2.45 1.95
N GLU A 23 -1.68 -3.44 2.83
CA GLU A 23 -2.75 -4.25 3.36
C GLU A 23 -3.14 -3.73 4.74
N PRO A 24 -4.43 -3.81 5.17
CA PRO A 24 -4.87 -3.31 6.48
C PRO A 24 -4.13 -3.90 7.70
N ASN A 25 -3.33 -4.95 7.51
CA ASN A 25 -2.45 -5.54 8.52
C ASN A 25 -1.11 -4.78 8.67
N GLY A 26 -0.87 -3.73 7.89
CA GLY A 26 0.35 -2.91 7.85
C GLY A 26 1.45 -3.43 6.90
N HIS A 27 1.15 -4.43 6.07
CA HIS A 27 2.12 -4.96 5.10
C HIS A 27 2.01 -4.22 3.76
N GLY A 28 3.03 -3.43 3.43
CA GLY A 28 3.03 -2.62 2.23
C GLY A 28 4.40 -2.07 1.86
N THR A 29 4.54 -1.64 0.60
CA THR A 29 5.75 -0.99 0.08
C THR A 29 5.42 -0.06 -1.09
N ILE A 30 6.39 0.77 -1.49
CA ILE A 30 6.35 1.59 -2.70
C ILE A 30 7.36 1.06 -3.71
N CYS A 31 6.89 0.79 -4.93
CA CYS A 31 7.68 0.41 -6.09
C CYS A 31 7.89 1.60 -7.02
N VAL A 32 9.09 1.72 -7.58
CA VAL A 32 9.47 2.84 -8.45
C VAL A 32 10.19 2.34 -9.68
N LYS A 33 9.77 2.81 -10.85
CA LYS A 33 10.50 2.66 -12.11
C LYS A 33 11.45 3.85 -12.28
N TRP A 34 12.67 3.70 -11.78
CA TRP A 34 13.65 4.79 -11.73
C TRP A 34 13.90 5.45 -13.09
N ASP A 35 14.02 4.69 -14.17
CA ASP A 35 14.25 5.26 -15.50
C ASP A 35 13.07 6.13 -15.99
N GLU A 36 11.83 5.76 -15.66
CA GLU A 36 10.64 6.55 -16.01
C GLU A 36 10.50 7.78 -15.10
N LEU A 37 10.85 7.65 -13.82
CA LEU A 37 10.87 8.77 -12.87
C LEU A 37 11.95 9.80 -13.22
N ASP A 38 13.18 9.36 -13.49
CA ASP A 38 14.31 10.25 -13.82
C ASP A 38 14.01 11.01 -15.13
N LYS A 39 13.38 10.37 -16.13
CA LYS A 39 12.87 11.06 -17.32
C LYS A 39 11.79 12.11 -17.01
N ALA A 40 10.88 11.80 -16.08
CA ALA A 40 9.84 12.75 -15.66
C ALA A 40 10.40 13.95 -14.88
N LEU A 41 11.60 13.81 -14.30
CA LEU A 41 12.28 14.85 -13.53
C LEU A 41 13.35 15.60 -14.33
N GLU A 42 13.50 15.31 -15.63
CA GLU A 42 14.50 15.94 -16.49
C GLU A 42 14.35 17.47 -16.50
N GLY A 43 15.42 18.18 -16.15
CA GLY A 43 15.45 19.65 -16.03
C GLY A 43 14.86 20.20 -14.72
N LEU A 44 14.48 19.33 -13.78
CA LEU A 44 13.95 19.68 -12.46
C LEU A 44 14.84 19.18 -11.31
N GLU A 45 16.00 18.58 -11.60
CA GLU A 45 16.84 17.86 -10.64
C GLU A 45 17.37 18.75 -9.51
N ASP A 46 17.59 20.04 -9.80
CA ASP A 46 18.04 21.03 -8.82
C ASP A 46 16.91 21.58 -7.94
N ARG A 47 15.64 21.26 -8.27
CA ARG A 47 14.50 21.67 -7.44
C ARG A 47 14.45 20.82 -6.17
N ILE A 48 14.23 21.49 -5.04
CA ILE A 48 14.17 20.83 -3.74
C ILE A 48 13.08 19.77 -3.67
N GLU A 49 11.96 19.97 -4.37
CA GLU A 49 10.83 19.03 -4.44
C GLU A 49 11.23 17.73 -5.14
N ALA A 50 11.98 17.82 -6.25
CA ALA A 50 12.49 16.66 -6.97
C ALA A 50 13.49 15.88 -6.11
N GLN A 51 14.37 16.59 -5.40
CA GLN A 51 15.35 16.00 -4.49
C GLN A 51 14.66 15.29 -3.30
N LYS A 52 13.65 15.92 -2.69
CA LYS A 52 12.85 15.33 -1.61
C LYS A 52 12.10 14.09 -2.06
N LEU A 53 11.40 14.15 -3.20
CA LEU A 53 10.69 12.99 -3.76
C LEU A 53 11.65 11.82 -3.98
N ARG A 54 12.81 12.09 -4.60
CA ARG A 54 13.80 11.06 -4.88
C ARG A 54 14.40 10.47 -3.61
N ALA A 55 14.67 11.29 -2.59
CA ALA A 55 15.15 10.84 -1.29
C ALA A 55 14.10 9.98 -0.58
N PHE A 56 12.84 10.43 -0.54
CA PHE A 56 11.71 9.70 0.04
C PHE A 56 11.52 8.33 -0.60
N LEU A 57 11.47 8.28 -1.93
CA LEU A 57 11.30 7.03 -2.67
C LEU A 57 12.46 6.04 -2.48
N ARG A 58 13.67 6.53 -2.23
CA ARG A 58 14.85 5.68 -1.92
C ARG A 58 14.79 5.04 -0.54
N MET A 59 13.96 5.55 0.37
CA MET A 59 13.77 4.95 1.69
C MET A 59 12.92 3.66 1.62
N SER A 60 12.13 3.49 0.55
CA SER A 60 11.29 2.30 0.37
C SER A 60 12.11 1.03 0.13
N ASN A 61 11.74 -0.05 0.82
CA ASN A 61 12.26 -1.39 0.50
C ASN A 61 11.45 -2.02 -0.64
N ILE A 62 11.99 -1.96 -1.86
CA ILE A 62 11.28 -2.38 -3.08
C ILE A 62 11.03 -3.90 -3.20
N TYR A 63 11.64 -4.72 -2.35
CA TYR A 63 11.53 -6.18 -2.42
C TYR A 63 10.42 -6.74 -1.51
N VAL A 64 10.26 -6.16 -0.32
CA VAL A 64 9.28 -6.58 0.67
C VAL A 64 8.92 -5.41 1.58
N GLY A 65 7.70 -5.40 2.11
CA GLY A 65 7.31 -4.40 3.10
C GLY A 65 8.23 -4.43 4.32
N ASP A 66 8.73 -3.26 4.70
CA ASP A 66 9.67 -3.05 5.80
C ASP A 66 9.10 -2.01 6.76
N ALA A 67 8.71 -2.47 7.95
CA ALA A 67 8.07 -1.63 8.95
C ALA A 67 8.94 -0.46 9.41
N ILE A 68 10.27 -0.62 9.47
CA ILE A 68 11.18 0.47 9.87
C ILE A 68 11.26 1.51 8.75
N SER A 69 11.42 1.04 7.52
CA SER A 69 11.41 1.93 6.35
C SER A 69 10.08 2.69 6.24
N ASN A 70 8.94 2.00 6.41
CA ASN A 70 7.61 2.59 6.38
C ASN A 70 7.41 3.64 7.50
N LEU A 71 7.88 3.35 8.73
CA LEU A 71 7.84 4.31 9.83
C LEU A 71 8.64 5.57 9.50
N LEU A 72 9.88 5.42 9.02
CA LEU A 72 10.73 6.56 8.65
C LEU A 72 10.12 7.38 7.50
N MET A 73 9.46 6.72 6.56
CA MET A 73 8.75 7.40 5.46
C MET A 73 7.56 8.22 5.98
N ILE A 74 6.77 7.68 6.90
CA ILE A 74 5.67 8.43 7.55
C ILE A 74 6.23 9.65 8.29
N GLU A 75 7.25 9.46 9.13
CA GLU A 75 7.90 10.56 9.85
C GLU A 75 8.46 11.63 8.91
N ALA A 76 9.06 11.23 7.78
CA ALA A 76 9.56 12.17 6.78
C ALA A 76 8.44 13.02 6.17
N VAL A 77 7.28 12.41 5.85
CA VAL A 77 6.11 13.12 5.31
C VAL A 77 5.52 14.07 6.34
N LEU A 78 5.31 13.61 7.58
CA LEU A 78 4.77 14.46 8.65
C LEU A 78 5.69 15.65 8.90
N ARG A 79 7.01 15.43 8.91
CA ARG A 79 8.00 16.50 9.10
C ARG A 79 8.02 17.48 7.93
N ASP A 80 7.92 17.01 6.69
CA ASP A 80 7.96 17.86 5.50
C ASP A 80 6.71 18.73 5.36
N THR A 81 5.56 18.20 5.79
CA THR A 81 4.25 18.86 5.72
C THR A 81 3.86 19.63 6.98
N ASP A 82 4.73 19.64 8.00
CA ASP A 82 4.47 20.21 9.34
C ASP A 82 3.15 19.71 9.94
N GLN A 83 2.84 18.42 9.72
CA GLN A 83 1.63 17.77 10.21
C GLN A 83 1.90 17.02 11.51
N SER A 84 0.97 17.13 12.46
CA SER A 84 0.94 16.29 13.65
C SER A 84 0.32 14.93 13.36
N ILE A 85 0.56 13.96 14.25
CA ILE A 85 -0.09 12.65 14.18
C ILE A 85 -1.61 12.76 14.32
N ASP A 86 -2.11 13.73 15.09
CA ASP A 86 -3.55 13.96 15.25
C ASP A 86 -4.17 14.41 13.91
N THR A 87 -3.55 15.38 13.24
CA THR A 87 -3.99 15.82 11.90
C THR A 87 -3.95 14.69 10.88
N PHE A 88 -2.91 13.84 10.94
CA PHE A 88 -2.82 12.66 10.09
C PHE A 88 -3.94 11.64 10.38
N SER A 89 -4.24 11.40 11.65
CA SER A 89 -5.33 10.51 12.08
C SER A 89 -6.71 11.04 11.66
N ASP A 90 -6.87 12.36 11.58
CA ASP A 90 -8.13 13.02 11.23
C ASP A 90 -8.33 13.21 9.72
N MET A 91 -7.39 12.75 8.87
CA MET A 91 -7.50 12.89 7.40
C MET A 91 -8.75 12.21 6.83
N TYR A 92 -9.22 11.14 7.46
CA TYR A 92 -10.47 10.49 7.13
C TYR A 92 -11.05 9.78 8.35
N GLN A 93 -12.38 9.65 8.37
CA GLN A 93 -13.06 8.90 9.42
C GLN A 93 -13.23 7.45 8.97
N GLU A 94 -12.64 6.51 9.72
CA GLU A 94 -12.92 5.09 9.52
C GLU A 94 -14.38 4.77 9.86
N TYR A 95 -15.02 3.96 9.01
CA TYR A 95 -16.30 3.36 9.39
C TYR A 95 -16.09 2.32 10.49
N PRO A 96 -17.01 2.22 11.47
CA PRO A 96 -16.98 1.16 12.45
C PRO A 96 -16.93 -0.21 11.75
N ASN A 97 -15.87 -0.96 12.00
CA ASN A 97 -15.61 -2.25 11.36
C ASN A 97 -15.22 -3.30 12.41
N LYS A 98 -15.39 -4.58 12.06
CA LYS A 98 -15.01 -5.69 12.94
C LYS A 98 -14.62 -6.93 12.14
N MET A 99 -13.48 -7.52 12.49
CA MET A 99 -12.98 -8.76 11.90
C MET A 99 -13.20 -9.93 12.86
N TYR A 100 -13.70 -11.06 12.34
CA TYR A 100 -13.94 -12.28 13.11
C TYR A 100 -13.22 -13.47 12.48
N LYS A 101 -12.78 -14.41 13.32
CA LYS A 101 -12.26 -15.71 12.90
C LYS A 101 -13.29 -16.80 13.22
N ALA A 102 -13.94 -17.33 12.19
CA ALA A 102 -14.87 -18.45 12.32
C ALA A 102 -14.15 -19.80 12.18
N VAL A 103 -14.44 -20.74 13.08
CA VAL A 103 -13.96 -22.13 12.97
C VAL A 103 -15.02 -22.93 12.22
N VAL A 104 -14.60 -23.61 11.15
CA VAL A 104 -15.48 -24.39 10.26
C VAL A 104 -14.90 -25.77 10.03
N ALA A 105 -15.75 -26.75 9.70
CA ALA A 105 -15.30 -28.11 9.42
C ALA A 105 -14.37 -28.18 8.19
N SER A 106 -14.65 -27.41 7.14
CA SER A 106 -13.82 -27.35 5.93
C SER A 106 -13.78 -25.93 5.37
N ARG A 107 -12.61 -25.28 5.43
CA ARG A 107 -12.40 -23.94 4.86
C ARG A 107 -12.39 -23.93 3.32
N THR A 108 -12.10 -25.07 2.68
CA THR A 108 -12.02 -25.17 1.21
C THR A 108 -13.40 -25.19 0.54
N SER A 109 -14.46 -25.34 1.34
CA SER A 109 -15.85 -25.22 0.89
C SER A 109 -16.24 -23.77 0.55
N PHE A 110 -15.46 -22.79 1.00
CA PHE A 110 -15.66 -21.37 0.73
C PHE A 110 -14.83 -20.97 -0.48
N LYS A 111 -15.51 -20.56 -1.55
CA LYS A 111 -14.86 -20.06 -2.77
C LYS A 111 -15.35 -18.66 -3.08
N THR A 112 -14.45 -17.82 -3.56
CA THR A 112 -14.72 -16.41 -3.81
C THR A 112 -14.48 -16.04 -5.28
N THR A 113 -14.92 -14.85 -5.66
CA THR A 113 -14.46 -14.17 -6.86
C THR A 113 -12.95 -13.86 -6.77
N TRP A 114 -12.35 -13.47 -7.89
CA TRP A 114 -10.92 -13.15 -7.98
C TRP A 114 -10.43 -12.18 -6.90
N ASP A 115 -11.22 -11.14 -6.62
CA ASP A 115 -10.88 -10.10 -5.64
C ASP A 115 -11.31 -10.42 -4.21
N GLU A 116 -11.78 -11.64 -3.96
CA GLU A 116 -12.20 -12.14 -2.64
C GLU A 116 -13.39 -11.39 -2.00
N ALA A 117 -14.03 -10.48 -2.72
CA ALA A 117 -15.11 -9.64 -2.20
C ALA A 117 -16.50 -10.32 -2.25
N THR A 118 -16.66 -11.38 -3.06
CA THR A 118 -17.95 -12.07 -3.23
C THR A 118 -17.77 -13.58 -3.10
N LEU A 119 -18.61 -14.23 -2.29
CA LEU A 119 -18.66 -15.67 -2.17
C LEU A 119 -19.46 -16.30 -3.33
N THR A 120 -18.87 -17.33 -3.96
CA THR A 120 -19.50 -18.13 -5.02
C THR A 120 -19.94 -19.50 -4.52
N GLN A 121 -19.34 -20.00 -3.44
CA GLN A 121 -19.72 -21.22 -2.74
C GLN A 121 -19.50 -21.06 -1.23
N PRO A 122 -20.40 -21.54 -0.36
CA PRO A 122 -21.65 -22.24 -0.67
C PRO A 122 -22.74 -21.34 -1.27
N ILE A 123 -23.62 -21.93 -2.10
CA ILE A 123 -24.74 -21.21 -2.73
C ILE A 123 -25.70 -20.72 -1.64
N GLY A 124 -26.13 -19.46 -1.75
CA GLY A 124 -27.11 -18.85 -0.86
C GLY A 124 -26.55 -18.25 0.43
N LEU A 125 -25.23 -18.28 0.64
CA LEU A 125 -24.58 -17.64 1.80
C LEU A 125 -24.16 -16.19 1.54
N GLN A 126 -23.86 -15.83 0.28
CA GLN A 126 -23.52 -14.44 -0.10
C GLN A 126 -24.72 -13.51 0.07
#